data_AF-A0A2G9P8L7-F1
#
_entry.id   AF-A0A2G9P8L7-F1
#
_cell.length_a   1.000
_cell.length_b   1.000
_cell.length_c   1.000
_cell.angle_alpha   90.00
_cell.angle_beta   90.00
_cell.angle_gamma   90.00
#
_symmetry.space_group_name_H-M   'P 1'
#
loop_
_entity.id
_entity.type
_entity.pdbx_description
1 polymer ?
#
loop_
_entity_poly.entity_id
_entity_poly.type
_entity_poly.pdbx_seq_one_letter_code
_entity_poly.pdbx_strand_id
1 'polypeptide(L)'
;MKTVKDVSIKYEKKAELVELLWRIPYAIACGLVLWVFQLFIGVVIVFQLIHIIATSKRHKALHAWTHMYLTYAVHVVSYLLLLTDERPPIIPDM
;
A
#
# COMPACT_ATOMS: atom_id res chain seq x y z
N MET A 1 -5.51 -19.93 8.69
CA MET A 1 -5.56 -18.75 7.80
C MET A 1 -6.05 -17.60 8.66
N LYS A 2 -5.14 -16.76 9.18
CA LYS A 2 -5.50 -15.65 10.05
C LYS A 2 -6.12 -14.55 9.18
N THR A 3 -7.29 -14.10 9.59
CA THR A 3 -8.06 -12.99 9.04
C THR A 3 -7.16 -11.76 8.90
N VAL A 4 -7.20 -11.11 7.74
CA VAL A 4 -6.75 -9.71 7.60
C VAL A 4 -7.73 -8.91 8.45
N LYS A 5 -7.38 -8.72 9.72
CA LYS A 5 -8.21 -8.06 10.72
C LYS A 5 -8.00 -6.56 10.55
N ASP A 6 -9.00 -5.98 9.89
CA ASP A 6 -9.50 -4.60 9.96
C ASP A 6 -8.58 -3.45 9.54
N VAL A 7 -8.69 -3.06 8.27
CA VAL A 7 -8.51 -1.67 7.85
C VAL A 7 -9.76 -0.90 8.33
N SER A 8 -9.80 -0.51 9.60
CA SER A 8 -10.94 0.21 10.19
C SER A 8 -10.87 1.69 9.85
N ILE A 9 -11.35 2.05 8.67
CA ILE A 9 -11.46 3.45 8.23
C ILE A 9 -12.68 4.05 8.94
N LYS A 10 -12.44 4.90 9.94
CA LYS A 10 -13.52 5.63 10.64
C LYS A 10 -13.93 6.84 9.83
N TYR A 11 -15.24 7.07 9.72
CA TYR A 11 -15.79 8.24 9.03
C TYR A 11 -15.61 9.49 9.89
N GLU A 12 -14.78 10.42 9.43
CA GLU A 12 -14.61 11.75 10.02
C GLU A 12 -15.45 12.75 9.22
N LYS A 13 -16.35 13.50 9.87
CA LYS A 13 -17.28 14.43 9.20
C LYS A 13 -16.63 15.76 8.81
N LYS A 14 -15.47 16.10 9.39
CA LYS A 14 -14.87 17.44 9.29
C LYS A 14 -13.73 17.42 8.28
N ALA A 15 -13.98 17.94 7.07
CA ALA A 15 -12.96 18.17 6.06
C ALA A 15 -12.80 19.68 5.83
N GLU A 16 -11.65 20.25 6.16
CA GLU A 16 -11.36 21.67 5.91
C GLU A 16 -10.75 21.86 4.51
N LEU A 17 -11.32 22.77 3.71
CA LEU A 17 -10.94 23.01 2.31
C LEU A 17 -9.45 23.38 2.14
N VAL A 18 -8.85 24.01 3.14
CA VAL A 18 -7.44 24.44 3.13
C VAL A 18 -6.50 23.23 3.26
N GLU A 19 -6.83 22.25 4.10
CA GLU A 19 -6.08 20.99 4.18
C GLU A 19 -6.23 20.17 2.90
N LEU A 20 -7.41 20.21 2.27
CA LEU A 20 -7.66 19.54 0.99
C LEU A 20 -6.78 20.09 -0.14
N LEU A 21 -6.48 21.40 -0.17
CA LEU A 21 -5.59 22.00 -1.16
C LEU A 21 -4.13 21.61 -0.96
N TRP A 22 -3.64 21.60 0.28
CA TRP A 22 -2.26 21.19 0.58
C TRP A 22 -2.04 19.68 0.38
N ARG A 23 -3.11 18.90 0.45
CA ARG A 23 -3.08 17.45 0.22
C ARG A 23 -2.75 17.06 -1.21
N ILE A 24 -3.10 17.87 -2.21
CA ILE A 24 -2.88 17.54 -3.64
C ILE A 24 -1.40 17.25 -3.96
N PRO A 25 -0.43 18.13 -3.67
CA PRO A 25 0.98 17.84 -3.94
C PRO A 25 1.51 16.64 -3.15
N TYR A 26 1.07 16.45 -1.90
CA TYR A 26 1.46 15.31 -1.09
C TYR A 26 0.89 13.99 -1.63
N ALA A 27 -0.37 14.00 -2.06
CA ALA A 27 -1.03 12.87 -2.71
C ALA A 27 -0.30 12.47 -4.01
N ILE A 28 0.11 13.44 -4.83
CA ILE A 28 0.89 13.18 -6.04
C ILE A 28 2.24 12.54 -5.69
N ALA A 29 2.94 13.06 -4.68
CA ALA A 29 4.21 12.49 -4.22
C ALA A 29 4.05 11.05 -3.71
N CYS A 30 3.05 10.79 -2.86
CA CYS A 30 2.76 9.44 -2.36
C CYS A 30 2.35 8.48 -3.49
N GLY A 31 1.54 8.95 -4.45
CA GLY A 31 1.16 8.17 -5.62
C GLY A 31 2.35 7.80 -6.50
N LEU A 32 3.31 8.71 -6.68
CA LEU A 32 4.55 8.45 -7.41
C LEU A 32 5.41 7.40 -6.70
N VAL A 33 5.57 7.50 -5.38
CA VAL A 33 6.30 6.52 -4.57
C VAL A 33 5.65 5.13 -4.67
N LEU A 34 4.32 5.06 -4.55
CA LEU A 34 3.59 3.80 -4.75
C LEU A 34 3.83 3.22 -6.13
N TRP A 35 3.79 4.05 -7.17
CA TRP A 35 3.97 3.59 -8.54
C TRP A 35 5.35 2.96 -8.75
N VAL A 36 6.42 3.57 -8.23
CA VAL A 36 7.78 3.01 -8.26
C VAL A 36 7.86 1.70 -7.48
N PHE A 37 7.28 1.64 -6.27
CA PHE A 37 7.23 0.42 -5.47
C PHE A 37 6.44 -0.70 -6.16
N GLN A 38 5.38 -0.36 -6.88
CA GLN A 38 4.58 -1.32 -7.63
C GLN A 38 5.38 -2.00 -8.74
N LEU A 39 6.27 -1.26 -9.43
CA LEU A 39 7.16 -1.84 -10.44
C LEU A 39 8.09 -2.88 -9.81
N PHE A 40 8.68 -2.58 -8.64
CA PHE A 40 9.52 -3.53 -7.92
C PHE A 40 8.74 -4.79 -7.51
N ILE A 41 7.53 -4.61 -6.98
CA ILE A 41 6.70 -5.74 -6.53
C ILE A 41 6.17 -6.55 -7.71
N GLY A 42 5.95 -5.94 -8.87
CA GLY A 42 5.64 -6.65 -10.11
C GLY A 42 6.71 -7.69 -10.44
N VAL A 43 7.99 -7.33 -10.29
CA VAL A 43 9.12 -8.26 -10.48
C VAL A 43 9.10 -9.37 -9.42
N VAL A 44 8.88 -9.04 -8.15
CA VAL A 44 8.77 -10.02 -7.04
C VAL A 44 7.66 -11.04 -7.31
N ILE A 45 6.51 -10.59 -7.83
CA ILE A 45 5.37 -11.45 -8.15
C ILE A 45 5.70 -12.38 -9.32
N VAL A 46 6.40 -11.90 -10.35
CA VAL A 46 6.86 -12.76 -11.47
C VAL A 46 7.78 -13.86 -10.96
N PHE A 47 8.74 -13.54 -10.08
CA PHE A 47 9.59 -14.56 -9.46
C PHE A 47 8.80 -15.55 -8.60
N GLN A 48 7.83 -15.05 -7.83
CA GLN A 48 6.95 -15.90 -7.01
C GLN A 48 6.12 -16.84 -7.90
N LEU A 49 5.65 -16.37 -9.06
CA LEU A 49 4.89 -17.16 -10.02
C LEU A 49 5.74 -18.30 -10.61
N ILE A 50 6.96 -17.99 -11.05
CA ILE A 50 7.91 -19.01 -11.55
C ILE A 50 8.21 -20.04 -10.45
N HIS A 51 8.45 -19.59 -9.22
CA HIS A 51 8.71 -20.46 -8.08
C HIS A 51 7.51 -21.39 -7.77
N ILE A 52 6.29 -20.85 -7.82
CA ILE A 52 5.07 -21.63 -7.58
C ILE A 52 4.89 -22.68 -8.68
N ILE A 53 5.11 -22.34 -9.96
CA ILE A 53 5.00 -23.31 -11.06
C ILE A 53 6.03 -24.44 -10.90
N ALA A 54 7.25 -24.11 -10.47
CA ALA A 54 8.32 -25.09 -10.32
C ALA A 54 8.18 -25.98 -9.07
N THR A 55 7.77 -25.41 -7.93
CA THR A 55 7.83 -26.09 -6.61
C THR A 55 6.44 -26.36 -6.01
N SER A 56 5.36 -25.82 -6.61
CA SER A 56 4.00 -25.80 -6.06
C SER A 56 3.91 -25.23 -4.64
N LYS A 57 4.93 -24.47 -4.22
CA LYS A 57 5.06 -23.85 -2.89
C LYS A 57 5.34 -22.36 -3.03
N ARG A 58 4.87 -21.57 -2.07
CA ARG A 58 5.14 -20.13 -1.99
C ARG A 58 6.46 -19.89 -1.27
N HIS A 59 7.30 -19.02 -1.81
CA HIS A 59 8.53 -18.61 -1.12
C HIS A 59 8.20 -17.63 0.00
N LYS A 60 8.71 -17.89 1.22
CA LYS A 60 8.39 -17.10 2.42
C LYS A 60 8.84 -15.65 2.30
N ALA A 61 10.04 -15.41 1.77
CA ALA A 61 10.56 -14.05 1.61
C ALA A 61 9.75 -13.25 0.57
N LEU A 62 9.45 -13.84 -0.60
CA LEU A 62 8.68 -13.17 -1.65
C LEU A 62 7.26 -12.85 -1.16
N HIS A 63 6.66 -13.75 -0.38
CA HIS A 63 5.37 -13.49 0.25
C HIS A 63 5.42 -12.32 1.25
N ALA A 64 6.47 -12.23 2.07
CA ALA A 64 6.64 -11.13 3.02
C ALA A 64 6.76 -9.77 2.32
N TRP A 65 7.55 -9.70 1.23
CA TRP A 65 7.67 -8.49 0.41
C TRP A 65 6.33 -8.05 -0.18
N THR A 66 5.56 -8.98 -0.76
CA THR A 66 4.24 -8.66 -1.31
C THR A 66 3.25 -8.24 -0.22
N HIS A 67 3.29 -8.88 0.96
CA HIS A 67 2.42 -8.51 2.08
C HIS A 67 2.73 -7.09 2.58
N MET A 68 4.00 -6.77 2.80
CA MET A 68 4.44 -5.43 3.23
C MET A 68 3.99 -4.35 2.25
N TYR A 69 4.21 -4.56 0.94
CA TYR A 69 3.74 -3.64 -0.09
C TYR A 69 2.22 -3.47 -0.05
N LEU A 70 1.46 -4.55 0.06
CA LEU A 70 0.01 -4.48 0.04
C LEU A 70 -0.52 -3.70 1.25
N THR A 71 0.04 -3.93 2.44
CA THR A 71 -0.30 -3.15 3.64
C THR A 71 -0.01 -1.67 3.43
N TYR A 72 1.17 -1.32 2.93
CA TYR A 72 1.54 0.06 2.63
C TYR A 72 0.63 0.71 1.57
N ALA A 73 0.37 -0.01 0.47
CA ALA A 73 -0.46 0.43 -0.62
C ALA A 73 -1.88 0.76 -0.17
N VAL A 74 -2.46 -0.05 0.71
CA VAL A 74 -3.80 0.22 1.26
C VAL A 74 -3.82 1.53 2.05
N HIS A 75 -2.83 1.78 2.93
CA HIS A 75 -2.77 3.05 3.69
C HIS A 75 -2.64 4.26 2.76
N VAL A 76 -1.77 4.17 1.76
CA VAL A 76 -1.57 5.28 0.81
C VAL A 76 -2.80 5.46 -0.09
N VAL A 77 -3.39 4.39 -0.61
CA VAL A 77 -4.61 4.47 -1.44
C VAL A 77 -5.79 5.02 -0.62
N SER A 78 -5.95 4.62 0.64
CA SER A 78 -6.96 5.21 1.54
C SER A 78 -6.76 6.72 1.70
N TYR A 79 -5.51 7.19 1.78
CA TYR A 79 -5.21 8.62 1.77
C TYR A 79 -5.41 9.28 0.39
N LEU A 80 -5.17 8.59 -0.72
CA LEU A 80 -5.43 9.16 -2.05
C LEU A 80 -6.92 9.28 -2.35
N LEU A 81 -7.72 8.32 -1.86
CA LEU A 81 -9.16 8.26 -2.08
C LEU A 81 -9.97 9.14 -1.11
N LEU A 82 -9.32 9.96 -0.28
CA LEU A 82 -9.98 10.82 0.72
C LEU A 82 -10.74 10.05 1.80
N LEU A 83 -10.34 8.80 2.08
CA LEU A 83 -10.97 7.97 3.11
C LEU A 83 -10.42 8.25 4.52
N THR A 84 -9.21 8.80 4.61
CA THR A 84 -8.57 9.20 5.88
C THR A 84 -7.77 10.48 5.67
N ASP A 85 -7.70 11.35 6.68
CA ASP A 85 -6.83 12.53 6.68
C ASP A 85 -5.47 12.25 7.35
N GLU A 86 -5.27 11.06 7.92
CA GLU A 86 -3.99 10.62 8.46
C GLU A 86 -2.97 10.43 7.34
N ARG A 87 -1.85 11.17 7.42
CA ARG A 87 -0.78 11.11 6.44
C ARG A 87 -0.04 9.78 6.58
N PRO A 88 -0.08 8.89 5.58
CA PRO A 88 0.67 7.65 5.62
C PRO A 88 2.17 7.98 5.64
N PRO A 89 2.99 7.19 6.34
CA PRO A 89 4.44 7.31 6.27
C PRO A 89 4.88 7.15 4.81
N ILE A 90 5.94 7.86 4.39
CA ILE A 90 6.45 7.83 3.00
C ILE A 90 7.20 6.52 2.72
N ILE A 91 7.62 5.84 3.76
CA ILE A 91 8.36 4.58 3.71
C ILE A 91 7.52 3.55 4.47
N PRO A 92 7.30 2.34 3.93
CA PRO A 92 6.72 1.25 4.70
C PRO A 92 7.58 0.99 5.94
N ASP A 93 7.01 1.12 7.13
CA ASP A 93 7.65 0.66 8.36
C ASP A 93 7.88 -0.85 8.24
N MET A 94 9.16 -1.25 8.36
CA MET A 94 9.63 -2.63 8.18
C MET A 94 9.15 -3.58 9.27
#